data_AF-A0A431I1R1-F1
#
_entry.id   AF-A0A431I1R1-F1
#
_cell.length_a   1.000
_cell.length_b   1.000
_cell.length_c   1.000
_cell.angle_alpha   90.00
_cell.angle_beta   90.00
_cell.angle_gamma   90.00
#
_symmetry.space_group_name_H-M   'P 1'
#
loop_
_entity.id
_entity.type
_entity.pdbx_description
1 polymer ?
#
loop_
_entity_poly.entity_id
_entity_poly.type
_entity_poly.pdbx_seq_one_letter_code
_entity_poly.pdbx_strand_id
1 'polypeptide(L)'
;TVPDWVDWQQIDQGRLLFLQHVPMAIVSFVLGTLLQVYAPPGSAKVLIHTGRLRQDVLRRLYETATMVNAVLSPQGMRVGGKGYQAVLQVRLLHARVRFHVLNSGRWPVDTLGQPINQLQMALTALGFSLQIVDGLRRLGVPVSEEQAQAYQHLWRYANWLQGVDADLQCDSLAAEATLYQQLAPLLLQPDENSRILSHSMHQHLGGQAPFFLPSSGLQAISRYLLDTQLADAYQLPRHAGWQAALRVLHGLNRITGWRLVLPGLGRLEAQLGAAFFERLIAWGLASQPVDYGFKSAN
;
A
#
# COMPACT_ATOMS: atom_id res chain seq x y z
N THR A 1 5.69 22.21 -7.42
CA THR A 1 5.39 23.29 -6.44
C THR A 1 4.53 22.71 -5.34
N VAL A 2 4.60 23.29 -4.14
CA VAL A 2 3.75 22.89 -3.01
C VAL A 2 2.38 23.55 -3.19
N PRO A 3 1.27 22.79 -3.20
CA PRO A 3 -0.07 23.39 -3.23
C PRO A 3 -0.41 24.16 -1.96
N ASP A 4 -1.26 25.19 -2.07
CA ASP A 4 -1.63 26.04 -0.95
C ASP A 4 -2.43 25.33 0.15
N TRP A 5 -3.10 24.21 -0.20
CA TRP A 5 -3.84 23.38 0.75
C TRP A 5 -2.94 22.52 1.64
N VAL A 6 -1.63 22.47 1.41
CA VAL A 6 -0.72 21.61 2.18
C VAL A 6 -0.54 22.13 3.60
N ASP A 7 -1.23 21.47 4.53
CA ASP A 7 -1.01 21.57 5.96
C ASP A 7 0.11 20.61 6.44
N TRP A 8 1.21 21.19 6.90
CA TRP A 8 2.37 20.44 7.39
C TRP A 8 2.16 19.80 8.76
N GLN A 9 1.32 20.39 9.61
CA GLN A 9 1.01 19.81 10.91
C GLN A 9 0.21 18.53 10.72
N GLN A 10 -0.75 18.52 9.79
CA GLN A 10 -1.49 17.30 9.43
C GLN A 10 -0.58 16.24 8.83
N ILE A 11 0.39 16.60 7.98
CA ILE A 11 1.41 15.67 7.47
C ILE A 11 2.21 15.04 8.62
N ASP A 12 2.65 15.86 9.58
CA ASP A 12 3.44 15.40 10.74
C ASP A 12 2.63 14.56 11.73
N GLN A 13 1.31 14.78 11.83
CA GLN A 13 0.40 13.94 12.60
C GLN A 13 0.08 12.63 11.86
N GLY A 14 -0.17 12.71 10.55
CA GLY A 14 -0.55 11.57 9.72
C GLY A 14 0.48 10.46 9.76
N ARG A 15 1.78 10.80 9.70
CA ARG A 15 2.85 9.79 9.78
C ARG A 15 2.80 8.95 11.07
N LEU A 16 2.28 9.51 12.17
CA LEU A 16 2.24 8.80 13.45
C LEU A 16 1.27 7.62 13.43
N LEU A 17 0.16 7.70 12.67
CA LEU A 17 -0.83 6.62 12.62
C LEU A 17 -0.20 5.30 12.16
N PHE A 18 0.56 5.35 11.05
CA PHE A 18 1.26 4.15 10.56
C PHE A 18 2.34 3.70 11.54
N LEU A 19 3.14 4.63 12.06
CA LEU A 19 4.26 4.33 12.95
C LEU A 19 3.82 3.75 14.31
N GLN A 20 2.64 4.13 14.81
CA GLN A 20 2.07 3.54 16.03
C GLN A 20 1.58 2.10 15.82
N HIS A 21 1.27 1.74 14.57
CA HIS A 21 0.60 0.48 14.24
C HIS A 21 1.35 -0.33 13.19
N VAL A 22 2.68 -0.19 13.06
CA VAL A 22 3.47 -0.77 11.97
C VAL A 22 3.12 -2.23 11.65
N PRO A 23 3.02 -3.17 12.62
CA PRO A 23 2.65 -4.55 12.29
C PRO A 23 1.29 -4.66 11.60
N MET A 24 0.27 -3.98 12.12
CA MET A 24 -1.08 -4.01 11.54
C MET A 24 -1.16 -3.20 10.24
N ALA A 25 -0.40 -2.12 10.12
CA ALA A 25 -0.32 -1.33 8.91
C ALA A 25 0.37 -2.10 7.77
N ILE A 26 1.41 -2.88 8.08
CA ILE A 26 2.05 -3.82 7.14
C ILE A 26 1.06 -4.92 6.73
N VAL A 27 0.32 -5.50 7.68
CA VAL A 27 -0.73 -6.49 7.37
C VAL A 27 -1.77 -5.88 6.42
N SER A 28 -2.29 -4.69 6.75
CA SER A 28 -3.26 -3.97 5.93
C SER A 28 -2.73 -3.70 4.52
N PHE A 29 -1.48 -3.26 4.42
CA PHE A 29 -0.84 -2.95 3.14
C PHE A 29 -0.61 -4.21 2.30
N VAL A 30 0.14 -5.18 2.83
CA VAL A 30 0.62 -6.34 2.08
C VAL A 30 -0.50 -7.33 1.78
N LEU A 31 -1.39 -7.58 2.73
CA LEU A 31 -2.43 -8.60 2.60
C LEU A 31 -3.78 -8.01 2.17
N GLY A 32 -3.96 -6.69 2.22
CA GLY A 32 -5.16 -5.99 1.77
C GLY A 32 -4.90 -5.16 0.51
N THR A 33 -4.41 -3.94 0.70
CA THR A 33 -4.26 -2.93 -0.37
C THR A 33 -3.48 -3.47 -1.57
N LEU A 34 -2.37 -4.17 -1.35
CA LEU A 34 -1.49 -4.64 -2.43
C LEU A 34 -2.23 -5.60 -3.39
N LEU A 35 -3.11 -6.45 -2.86
CA LEU A 35 -3.91 -7.36 -3.67
C LEU A 35 -5.00 -6.60 -4.45
N GLN A 36 -5.55 -5.52 -3.90
CA GLN A 36 -6.50 -4.68 -4.63
C GLN A 36 -5.81 -4.01 -5.83
N VAL A 37 -4.61 -3.47 -5.66
CA VAL A 37 -3.90 -2.79 -6.76
C VAL A 37 -3.32 -3.76 -7.81
N TYR A 38 -3.26 -5.06 -7.51
CA TYR A 38 -2.97 -6.11 -8.50
C TYR A 38 -4.17 -6.49 -9.36
N ALA A 39 -5.39 -6.21 -8.90
CA ALA A 39 -6.61 -6.65 -9.57
C ALA A 39 -6.79 -6.03 -10.97
N PRO A 40 -6.44 -4.76 -11.24
CA PRO A 40 -6.52 -4.22 -12.59
C PRO A 40 -5.59 -4.96 -13.56
N PRO A 41 -6.09 -5.48 -14.69
CA PRO A 41 -5.28 -6.23 -15.65
C PRO A 41 -4.07 -5.45 -16.16
N GLY A 42 -4.22 -4.14 -16.35
CA GLY A 42 -3.10 -3.27 -16.71
C GLY A 42 -2.01 -3.19 -15.65
N SER A 43 -2.37 -3.12 -14.37
CA SER A 43 -1.39 -3.13 -13.27
C SER A 43 -0.59 -4.43 -13.28
N ALA A 44 -1.27 -5.59 -13.30
CA ALA A 44 -0.60 -6.88 -13.37
C ALA A 44 0.29 -7.03 -14.62
N LYS A 45 -0.18 -6.57 -15.78
CA LYS A 45 0.56 -6.67 -17.04
C LYS A 45 1.83 -5.82 -17.08
N VAL A 46 1.83 -4.61 -16.49
CA VAL A 46 3.06 -3.80 -16.36
C VAL A 46 4.10 -4.54 -15.51
N LEU A 47 3.65 -5.16 -14.42
CA LEU A 47 4.53 -5.90 -13.51
C LEU A 47 5.15 -7.13 -14.17
N ILE A 48 4.40 -7.81 -15.03
CA ILE A 48 4.90 -8.93 -15.84
C ILE A 48 5.84 -8.44 -16.94
N HIS A 49 5.47 -7.36 -17.64
CA HIS A 49 6.24 -6.85 -18.78
C HIS A 49 7.66 -6.41 -18.38
N THR A 50 7.80 -5.88 -17.17
CA THR A 50 9.12 -5.50 -16.64
C THR A 50 9.97 -6.70 -16.21
N GLY A 51 9.45 -7.94 -16.26
CA GLY A 51 10.14 -9.16 -15.81
C GLY A 51 10.38 -9.23 -14.29
N ARG A 52 10.21 -8.12 -13.58
CA ARG A 52 10.60 -7.97 -12.16
C ARG A 52 9.69 -8.73 -11.20
N LEU A 53 8.48 -9.14 -11.59
CA LEU A 53 7.56 -9.82 -10.64
C LEU A 53 7.64 -11.36 -10.63
N ARG A 54 8.22 -12.00 -11.65
CA ARG A 54 8.47 -13.47 -11.58
C ARG A 54 9.73 -13.82 -10.78
N GLN A 55 10.68 -12.88 -10.65
CA GLN A 55 12.00 -13.18 -10.09
C GLN A 55 12.26 -12.52 -8.74
N ASP A 56 11.51 -11.48 -8.32
CA ASP A 56 11.87 -10.72 -7.11
C ASP A 56 10.70 -9.99 -6.39
N VAL A 57 9.58 -10.70 -6.13
CA VAL A 57 8.39 -10.13 -5.44
C VAL A 57 8.75 -9.50 -4.09
N LEU A 58 9.57 -10.19 -3.30
CA LEU A 58 9.97 -9.75 -1.96
C LEU A 58 10.81 -8.47 -2.01
N ARG A 59 11.81 -8.39 -2.90
CA ARG A 59 12.62 -7.17 -3.04
C ARG A 59 11.74 -5.98 -3.39
N ARG A 60 10.81 -6.12 -4.33
CA ARG A 60 9.91 -5.01 -4.72
C ARG A 60 9.01 -4.54 -3.58
N LEU A 61 8.57 -5.47 -2.73
CA LEU A 61 7.84 -5.12 -1.53
C LEU A 61 8.69 -4.25 -0.60
N TYR A 62 9.97 -4.60 -0.40
CA TYR A 62 10.90 -3.82 0.40
C TYR A 62 11.34 -2.49 -0.25
N GLU A 63 11.46 -2.42 -1.57
CA GLU A 63 11.67 -1.16 -2.32
C GLU A 63 10.52 -0.20 -2.06
N THR A 64 9.27 -0.69 -2.11
CA THR A 64 8.07 0.11 -1.78
C THR A 64 8.07 0.52 -0.31
N ALA A 65 8.41 -0.41 0.59
CA ALA A 65 8.51 -0.13 2.02
C ALA A 65 9.56 0.96 2.33
N THR A 66 10.65 1.03 1.57
CA THR A 66 11.65 2.09 1.72
C THR A 66 11.08 3.46 1.35
N MET A 67 10.31 3.54 0.26
CA MET A 67 9.62 4.78 -0.12
C MET A 67 8.60 5.19 0.96
N VAL A 68 7.79 4.24 1.46
CA VAL A 68 6.85 4.49 2.57
C VAL A 68 7.59 4.97 3.83
N ASN A 69 8.69 4.32 4.20
CA ASN A 69 9.48 4.75 5.36
C ASN A 69 10.06 6.17 5.18
N ALA A 70 10.50 6.51 3.96
CA ALA A 70 10.98 7.86 3.65
C ALA A 70 9.85 8.91 3.77
N VAL A 71 8.64 8.60 3.30
CA VAL A 71 7.45 9.45 3.45
C VAL A 71 7.11 9.67 4.93
N LEU A 72 7.19 8.62 5.75
CA LEU A 72 6.86 8.65 7.17
C LEU A 72 7.97 9.25 8.06
N SER A 73 9.16 9.50 7.51
CA SER A 73 10.27 10.06 8.27
C SER A 73 10.00 11.52 8.70
N PRO A 74 10.55 11.99 9.84
CA PRO A 74 10.41 13.39 10.24
C PRO A 74 10.86 14.34 9.13
N GLN A 75 10.03 15.33 8.80
CA GLN A 75 10.26 16.24 7.68
C GLN A 75 10.41 15.55 6.31
N GLY A 76 10.05 14.27 6.19
CA GLY A 76 10.24 13.47 4.98
C GLY A 76 9.56 14.06 3.75
N MET A 77 8.37 14.64 3.93
CA MET A 77 7.60 15.27 2.86
C MET A 77 7.90 16.75 2.63
N ARG A 78 8.74 17.39 3.46
CA ARG A 78 9.19 18.76 3.17
C ARG A 78 9.93 18.78 1.84
N VAL A 79 9.93 19.93 1.15
CA VAL A 79 10.66 20.08 -0.12
C VAL A 79 12.14 19.69 0.10
N GLY A 80 12.63 18.73 -0.68
CA GLY A 80 13.99 18.19 -0.53
C GLY A 80 14.16 17.11 0.54
N GLY A 81 13.13 16.81 1.34
CA GLY A 81 13.12 15.71 2.30
C GLY A 81 13.17 14.33 1.63
N LYS A 82 13.51 13.30 2.42
CA LYS A 82 13.72 11.93 1.89
C LYS A 82 12.47 11.37 1.20
N GLY A 83 11.30 11.53 1.80
CA GLY A 83 10.01 11.11 1.23
C GLY A 83 9.66 11.88 -0.05
N TYR A 84 9.83 13.19 -0.03
CA TYR A 84 9.65 14.06 -1.20
C TYR A 84 10.51 13.59 -2.38
N GLN A 85 11.80 13.32 -2.14
CA GLN A 85 12.72 12.82 -3.17
C GLN A 85 12.33 11.42 -3.65
N ALA A 86 12.00 10.50 -2.73
CA ALA A 86 11.62 9.13 -3.09
C ALA A 86 10.35 9.09 -3.95
N VAL A 87 9.33 9.86 -3.61
CA VAL A 87 8.08 9.95 -4.40
C VAL A 87 8.37 10.50 -5.80
N LEU A 88 9.21 11.54 -5.94
CA LEU A 88 9.60 12.05 -7.25
C LEU A 88 10.43 11.04 -8.07
N GLN A 89 11.31 10.27 -7.41
CA GLN A 89 12.05 9.19 -8.06
C GLN A 89 11.10 8.11 -8.60
N VAL A 90 10.08 7.71 -7.83
CA VAL A 90 9.05 6.77 -8.28
C VAL A 90 8.22 7.35 -9.43
N ARG A 91 7.90 8.65 -9.41
CA ARG A 91 7.25 9.33 -10.56
C ARG A 91 8.08 9.24 -11.85
N LEU A 92 9.39 9.49 -11.76
CA LEU A 92 10.29 9.37 -12.91
C LEU A 92 10.44 7.91 -13.36
N LEU A 93 10.50 6.97 -12.41
CA LEU A 93 10.48 5.54 -12.71
C LEU A 93 9.21 5.16 -13.48
N HIS A 94 8.03 5.60 -13.04
CA HIS A 94 6.78 5.34 -13.76
C HIS A 94 6.80 5.92 -15.17
N ALA A 95 7.30 7.15 -15.37
CA ALA A 95 7.44 7.72 -16.71
C ALA A 95 8.34 6.87 -17.62
N ARG A 96 9.47 6.39 -17.10
CA ARG A 96 10.38 5.50 -17.82
C ARG A 96 9.75 4.14 -18.12
N VAL A 97 9.03 3.56 -17.17
CA VAL A 97 8.28 2.30 -17.39
C VAL A 97 7.24 2.49 -18.48
N ARG A 98 6.45 3.58 -18.47
CA ARG A 98 5.48 3.85 -19.55
C ARG A 98 6.17 3.91 -20.91
N PHE A 99 7.25 4.67 -21.03
CA PHE A 99 8.03 4.79 -22.27
C PHE A 99 8.48 3.43 -22.80
N HIS A 100 9.12 2.60 -21.97
CA HIS A 100 9.61 1.29 -22.40
C HIS A 100 8.48 0.30 -22.71
N VAL A 101 7.41 0.27 -21.92
CA VAL A 101 6.26 -0.62 -22.14
C VAL A 101 5.59 -0.30 -23.48
N LEU A 102 5.40 0.98 -23.79
CA LEU A 102 4.82 1.41 -25.07
C LEU A 102 5.75 1.09 -26.24
N ASN A 103 7.04 1.39 -26.12
CA ASN A 103 8.03 1.10 -27.17
C ASN A 103 8.29 -0.39 -27.39
N SER A 104 7.82 -1.26 -26.51
CA SER A 104 7.91 -2.70 -26.71
C SER A 104 7.01 -3.21 -27.84
N GLY A 105 6.00 -2.42 -28.25
CA GLY A 105 4.98 -2.83 -29.24
C GLY A 105 4.01 -3.93 -28.76
N ARG A 106 4.15 -4.42 -27.51
CA ARG A 106 3.36 -5.54 -26.96
C ARG A 106 2.24 -5.11 -26.01
N TRP A 107 2.10 -3.80 -25.75
CA TRP A 107 1.10 -3.27 -24.85
C TRP A 107 -0.23 -3.03 -25.58
N PRO A 108 -1.35 -3.61 -25.13
CA PRO A 108 -2.65 -3.47 -25.81
C PRO A 108 -3.33 -2.15 -25.40
N VAL A 109 -2.92 -1.05 -26.03
CA VAL A 109 -3.43 0.29 -25.73
C VAL A 109 -4.95 0.36 -25.91
N ASP A 110 -5.50 -0.29 -26.92
CA ASP A 110 -6.93 -0.21 -27.26
C ASP A 110 -7.85 -0.81 -26.18
N THR A 111 -7.34 -1.77 -25.39
CA THR A 111 -8.14 -2.44 -24.35
C THR A 111 -7.76 -2.02 -22.94
N LEU A 112 -6.51 -1.66 -22.68
CA LEU A 112 -6.01 -1.31 -21.34
C LEU A 112 -5.69 0.17 -21.17
N GLY A 113 -5.83 0.98 -22.23
CA GLY A 113 -5.38 2.36 -22.27
C GLY A 113 -3.87 2.47 -22.12
N GLN A 114 -3.40 3.63 -21.66
CA GLN A 114 -1.98 3.84 -21.37
C GLN A 114 -1.52 3.01 -20.16
N PRO A 115 -0.29 2.47 -20.15
CA PRO A 115 0.26 1.82 -18.96
C PRO A 115 0.39 2.83 -17.81
N ILE A 116 0.10 2.43 -16.57
CA ILE A 116 0.17 3.33 -15.39
C ILE A 116 -0.62 4.63 -15.66
N ASN A 117 -1.87 4.47 -16.09
CA ASN A 117 -2.78 5.58 -16.38
C ASN A 117 -3.33 6.22 -15.10
N GLN A 118 -3.98 7.37 -15.24
CA GLN A 118 -4.47 8.16 -14.10
C GLN A 118 -5.50 7.41 -13.24
N LEU A 119 -6.36 6.56 -13.82
CA LEU A 119 -7.33 5.78 -13.04
C LEU A 119 -6.63 4.69 -12.20
N GLN A 120 -5.62 4.02 -12.75
CA GLN A 120 -4.77 3.07 -12.00
C GLN A 120 -3.97 3.77 -10.91
N MET A 121 -3.44 4.96 -11.20
CA MET A 121 -2.73 5.78 -10.23
C MET A 121 -3.66 6.25 -9.11
N ALA A 122 -4.90 6.66 -9.41
CA ALA A 122 -5.91 7.03 -8.43
C ALA A 122 -6.34 5.85 -7.54
N LEU A 123 -6.56 4.66 -8.11
CA LEU A 123 -6.83 3.47 -7.32
C LEU A 123 -5.66 3.14 -6.36
N THR A 124 -4.42 3.27 -6.85
CA THR A 124 -3.22 3.06 -6.03
C THR A 124 -3.10 4.12 -4.93
N ALA A 125 -3.43 5.38 -5.24
CA ALA A 125 -3.45 6.49 -4.30
C ALA A 125 -4.44 6.24 -3.15
N LEU A 126 -5.68 5.85 -3.47
CA LEU A 126 -6.70 5.42 -2.48
C LEU A 126 -6.22 4.21 -1.67
N GLY A 127 -5.40 3.36 -2.28
CA GLY A 127 -4.75 2.25 -1.63
C GLY A 127 -3.85 2.68 -0.46
N PHE A 128 -3.07 3.75 -0.65
CA PHE A 128 -2.17 4.28 0.38
C PHE A 128 -2.87 5.13 1.43
N SER A 129 -3.96 5.81 1.10
CA SER A 129 -4.77 6.60 2.04
C SER A 129 -5.91 5.75 2.63
N LEU A 130 -7.09 5.81 2.01
CA LEU A 130 -8.34 5.20 2.46
C LEU A 130 -8.19 3.73 2.88
N GLN A 131 -7.64 2.88 2.00
CA GLN A 131 -7.65 1.42 2.21
C GLN A 131 -6.75 0.98 3.37
N ILE A 132 -5.69 1.72 3.71
CA ILE A 132 -4.88 1.43 4.90
C ILE A 132 -5.66 1.76 6.18
N VAL A 133 -6.35 2.91 6.21
CA VAL A 133 -7.20 3.27 7.35
C VAL A 133 -8.30 2.22 7.53
N ASP A 134 -8.94 1.81 6.43
CA ASP A 134 -10.01 0.82 6.44
C ASP A 134 -9.51 -0.55 6.93
N GLY A 135 -8.35 -1.00 6.44
CA GLY A 135 -7.76 -2.27 6.87
C GLY A 135 -7.31 -2.25 8.34
N LEU A 136 -6.74 -1.14 8.84
CA LEU A 136 -6.46 -0.97 10.26
C LEU A 136 -7.73 -1.11 11.11
N ARG A 137 -8.82 -0.43 10.72
CA ARG A 137 -10.12 -0.51 11.40
C ARG A 137 -10.71 -1.93 11.36
N ARG A 138 -10.63 -2.61 10.22
CA ARG A 138 -11.04 -4.03 10.09
C ARG A 138 -10.25 -4.95 11.02
N LEU A 139 -8.95 -4.70 11.20
CA LEU A 139 -8.08 -5.40 12.14
C LEU A 139 -8.32 -5.03 13.61
N GLY A 140 -9.27 -4.14 13.89
CA GLY A 140 -9.65 -3.74 15.25
C GLY A 140 -8.79 -2.64 15.85
N VAL A 141 -7.93 -2.00 15.05
CA VAL A 141 -7.16 -0.84 15.50
C VAL A 141 -8.12 0.34 15.67
N PRO A 142 -8.15 1.01 16.84
CA PRO A 142 -8.97 2.18 17.04
C PRO A 142 -8.30 3.39 16.38
N VAL A 143 -8.79 3.75 15.19
CA VAL A 143 -8.32 4.92 14.44
C VAL A 143 -9.37 6.02 14.53
N SER A 144 -9.03 7.13 15.18
CA SER A 144 -9.91 8.30 15.27
C SER A 144 -10.09 8.98 13.90
N GLU A 145 -11.15 9.77 13.75
CA GLU A 145 -11.35 10.54 12.52
C GLU A 145 -10.23 11.55 12.26
N GLU A 146 -9.70 12.18 13.31
CA GLU A 146 -8.56 13.10 13.21
C GLU A 146 -7.30 12.38 12.69
N GLN A 147 -6.99 11.20 13.24
CA GLN A 147 -5.85 10.40 12.78
C GLN A 147 -6.03 9.97 11.32
N ALA A 148 -7.24 9.56 10.96
CA ALA A 148 -7.58 9.13 9.62
C ALA A 148 -7.45 10.29 8.61
N GLN A 149 -7.97 11.47 8.94
CA GLN A 149 -7.86 12.69 8.13
C GLN A 149 -6.40 13.14 7.97
N ALA A 150 -5.62 13.17 9.05
CA ALA A 150 -4.21 13.52 8.98
C ALA A 150 -3.40 12.53 8.10
N TYR A 151 -3.70 11.23 8.20
CA TYR A 151 -3.08 10.21 7.35
C TYR A 151 -3.50 10.34 5.88
N GLN A 152 -4.77 10.64 5.63
CA GLN A 152 -5.26 10.92 4.28
C GLN A 152 -4.55 12.14 3.69
N HIS A 153 -4.43 13.23 4.44
CA HIS A 153 -3.79 14.46 4.00
C HIS A 153 -2.30 14.28 3.67
N LEU A 154 -1.58 13.50 4.48
CA LEU A 154 -0.22 13.05 4.18
C LEU A 154 -0.12 12.42 2.79
N TRP A 155 -0.99 11.45 2.52
CA TRP A 155 -0.96 10.73 1.25
C TRP A 155 -1.52 11.53 0.09
N ARG A 156 -2.50 12.41 0.30
CA ARG A 156 -2.97 13.37 -0.71
C ARG A 156 -1.80 14.18 -1.28
N TYR A 157 -0.94 14.72 -0.40
CA TYR A 157 0.25 15.44 -0.85
C TYR A 157 1.29 14.54 -1.53
N ALA A 158 1.52 13.33 -1.03
CA ALA A 158 2.38 12.37 -1.73
C ALA A 158 1.85 12.02 -3.13
N ASN A 159 0.54 11.83 -3.27
CA ASN A 159 -0.15 11.51 -4.52
C ASN A 159 -0.10 12.70 -5.51
N TRP A 160 -0.19 13.93 -5.02
CA TRP A 160 0.08 15.13 -5.80
C TRP A 160 1.49 15.14 -6.39
N LEU A 161 2.52 14.88 -5.56
CA LEU A 161 3.90 14.80 -6.03
C LEU A 161 4.10 13.66 -7.04
N GLN A 162 3.43 12.53 -6.82
CA GLN A 162 3.44 11.36 -7.70
C GLN A 162 2.81 11.65 -9.08
N GLY A 163 2.03 12.72 -9.20
CA GLY A 163 1.41 13.19 -10.44
C GLY A 163 0.03 12.59 -10.71
N VAL A 164 -0.71 12.24 -9.66
CA VAL A 164 -2.14 11.94 -9.76
C VAL A 164 -2.88 13.21 -10.12
N ASP A 165 -3.81 13.13 -11.08
CA ASP A 165 -4.63 14.26 -11.51
C ASP A 165 -5.36 14.94 -10.34
N ALA A 166 -5.50 16.25 -10.39
CA ALA A 166 -6.18 17.03 -9.36
C ALA A 166 -7.65 16.61 -9.22
N ASP A 167 -8.32 16.28 -10.33
CA ASP A 167 -9.72 15.86 -10.35
C ASP A 167 -9.93 14.47 -9.71
N LEU A 168 -8.86 13.71 -9.54
CA LEU A 168 -8.85 12.41 -8.87
C LEU A 168 -8.33 12.49 -7.43
N GLN A 169 -8.04 13.69 -6.93
CA GLN A 169 -7.58 13.92 -5.56
C GLN A 169 -8.69 14.48 -4.68
N CYS A 170 -9.18 13.64 -3.79
CA CYS A 170 -10.17 14.01 -2.81
C CYS A 170 -9.54 14.75 -1.62
N ASP A 171 -10.30 15.68 -1.05
CA ASP A 171 -9.93 16.46 0.14
C ASP A 171 -10.44 15.87 1.45
N SER A 172 -11.14 14.74 1.40
CA SER A 172 -11.68 14.04 2.55
C SER A 172 -11.80 12.54 2.31
N LEU A 173 -11.78 11.75 3.39
CA LEU A 173 -12.00 10.29 3.34
C LEU A 173 -13.37 9.91 2.79
N ALA A 174 -14.41 10.72 3.03
CA ALA A 174 -15.74 10.48 2.49
C ALA A 174 -15.77 10.62 0.95
N ALA A 175 -15.08 11.65 0.43
CA ALA A 175 -14.89 11.80 -1.01
C ALA A 175 -14.01 10.69 -1.59
N GLU A 176 -12.93 10.28 -0.91
CA GLU A 176 -12.12 9.12 -1.31
C GLU A 176 -12.96 7.82 -1.36
N ALA A 177 -13.84 7.61 -0.39
CA ALA A 177 -14.73 6.45 -0.37
C ALA A 177 -15.72 6.47 -1.55
N THR A 178 -16.25 7.65 -1.89
CA THR A 178 -17.12 7.83 -3.06
C THR A 178 -16.36 7.54 -4.35
N LEU A 179 -15.16 8.08 -4.51
CA LEU A 179 -14.31 7.82 -5.67
C LEU A 179 -13.96 6.32 -5.76
N TYR A 180 -13.61 5.69 -4.64
CA TYR A 180 -13.34 4.25 -4.59
C TYR A 180 -14.56 3.43 -5.05
N GLN A 181 -15.76 3.76 -4.59
CA GLN A 181 -17.00 3.07 -5.01
C GLN A 181 -17.27 3.20 -6.51
N GLN A 182 -16.84 4.30 -7.14
CA GLN A 182 -16.96 4.50 -8.59
C GLN A 182 -15.87 3.73 -9.36
N LEU A 183 -14.63 3.74 -8.88
CA LEU A 183 -13.50 3.13 -9.56
C LEU A 183 -13.43 1.61 -9.38
N ALA A 184 -13.80 1.09 -8.21
CA ALA A 184 -13.62 -0.31 -7.87
C ALA A 184 -14.32 -1.28 -8.84
N PRO A 185 -15.61 -1.09 -9.20
CA PRO A 185 -16.29 -1.95 -10.17
C PRO A 185 -15.66 -1.90 -11.57
N LEU A 186 -15.05 -0.78 -11.94
CA LEU A 186 -14.43 -0.58 -13.25
C LEU A 186 -13.03 -1.20 -13.33
N LEU A 187 -12.24 -1.06 -12.26
CA LEU A 187 -10.82 -1.37 -12.26
C LEU A 187 -10.47 -2.71 -11.59
N LEU A 188 -11.22 -3.15 -10.59
CA LEU A 188 -10.96 -4.42 -9.89
C LEU A 188 -11.50 -5.60 -10.70
N GLN A 189 -10.87 -5.83 -11.85
CA GLN A 189 -11.20 -6.86 -12.82
C GLN A 189 -10.09 -7.93 -12.84
N PRO A 190 -9.94 -8.73 -11.76
CA PRO A 190 -8.85 -9.68 -11.63
C PRO A 190 -8.84 -10.72 -12.75
N ASP A 191 -7.66 -10.90 -13.35
CA ASP A 191 -7.37 -11.92 -14.35
C ASP A 191 -6.46 -13.03 -13.79
N GLU A 192 -6.09 -13.99 -14.64
CA GLU A 192 -5.17 -15.07 -14.25
C GLU A 192 -3.82 -14.55 -13.74
N ASN A 193 -3.31 -13.45 -14.32
CA ASN A 193 -2.05 -12.85 -13.89
C ASN A 193 -2.16 -12.37 -12.45
N SER A 194 -3.15 -11.54 -12.14
CA SER A 194 -3.39 -11.00 -10.80
C SER A 194 -3.59 -12.12 -9.76
N ARG A 195 -4.26 -13.22 -10.13
CA ARG A 195 -4.40 -14.41 -9.27
C ARG A 195 -3.05 -15.06 -8.98
N ILE A 196 -2.22 -15.28 -10.01
CA ILE A 196 -0.86 -15.81 -9.83
C ILE A 196 -0.05 -14.90 -8.92
N LEU A 197 -0.15 -13.57 -9.08
CA LEU A 197 0.57 -12.62 -8.23
C LEU A 197 0.14 -12.73 -6.76
N SER A 198 -1.17 -12.75 -6.50
CA SER A 198 -1.71 -12.90 -5.15
C SER A 198 -1.24 -14.20 -4.49
N HIS A 199 -1.40 -15.34 -5.16
CA HIS A 199 -1.04 -16.64 -4.60
C HIS A 199 0.47 -16.78 -4.42
N SER A 200 1.27 -16.31 -5.38
CA SER A 200 2.73 -16.29 -5.26
C SER A 200 3.17 -15.46 -4.04
N MET A 201 2.55 -14.31 -3.81
CA MET A 201 2.86 -13.48 -2.64
C MET A 201 2.54 -14.22 -1.33
N HIS A 202 1.39 -14.87 -1.21
CA HIS A 202 1.06 -15.68 -0.02
C HIS A 202 1.98 -16.88 0.18
N GLN A 203 2.47 -17.49 -0.90
CA GLN A 203 3.39 -18.63 -0.83
C GLN A 203 4.78 -18.18 -0.38
N HIS A 204 5.34 -17.12 -0.99
CA HIS A 204 6.67 -16.62 -0.66
C HIS A 204 6.76 -16.00 0.73
N LEU A 205 5.68 -15.38 1.23
CA LEU A 205 5.65 -14.83 2.59
C LEU A 205 5.30 -15.86 3.67
N GLY A 206 4.83 -17.05 3.27
CA GLY A 206 4.44 -18.11 4.20
C GLY A 206 5.62 -18.57 5.06
N GLY A 207 5.49 -18.47 6.38
CA GLY A 207 6.53 -18.83 7.34
C GLY A 207 7.73 -17.88 7.39
N GLN A 208 7.69 -16.77 6.64
CA GLN A 208 8.77 -15.78 6.60
C GLN A 208 8.40 -14.50 7.36
N ALA A 209 9.40 -13.69 7.69
CA ALA A 209 9.15 -12.36 8.23
C ALA A 209 8.40 -11.48 7.20
N PRO A 210 7.60 -10.48 7.65
CA PRO A 210 7.32 -10.12 9.04
C PRO A 210 6.18 -10.93 9.68
N PHE A 211 5.55 -11.88 8.98
CA PHE A 211 4.28 -12.48 9.43
C PHE A 211 4.47 -13.78 10.21
N PHE A 212 5.42 -14.63 9.82
CA PHE A 212 5.66 -15.97 10.39
C PHE A 212 4.39 -16.85 10.47
N LEU A 213 3.41 -16.59 9.60
CA LEU A 213 2.18 -17.37 9.47
C LEU A 213 2.27 -18.31 8.27
N PRO A 214 1.62 -19.48 8.30
CA PRO A 214 1.52 -20.33 7.13
C PRO A 214 0.74 -19.59 6.02
N SER A 215 0.95 -20.00 4.76
CA SER A 215 0.29 -19.39 3.61
C SER A 215 -1.25 -19.34 3.74
N SER A 216 -1.86 -20.38 4.34
CA SER A 216 -3.31 -20.42 4.61
C SER A 216 -3.77 -19.33 5.59
N GLY A 217 -2.94 -18.96 6.56
CA GLY A 217 -3.22 -17.85 7.48
C GLY A 217 -3.15 -16.50 6.75
N LEU A 218 -2.16 -16.32 5.88
CA LEU A 218 -2.03 -15.10 5.06
C LEU A 218 -3.21 -14.96 4.08
N GLN A 219 -3.62 -16.05 3.43
CA GLN A 219 -4.80 -16.08 2.56
C GLN A 219 -6.08 -15.75 3.33
N ALA A 220 -6.24 -16.26 4.54
CA ALA A 220 -7.39 -15.96 5.39
C ALA A 220 -7.45 -14.49 5.82
N ILE A 221 -6.30 -13.90 6.15
CA ILE A 221 -6.19 -12.46 6.44
C ILE A 221 -6.54 -11.63 5.21
N SER A 222 -5.98 -11.97 4.05
CA SER A 222 -6.34 -11.29 2.80
C SER A 222 -7.82 -11.35 2.52
N ARG A 223 -8.44 -12.54 2.64
CA ARG A 223 -9.87 -12.69 2.47
C ARG A 223 -10.70 -11.86 3.45
N TYR A 224 -10.20 -11.63 4.66
CA TYR A 224 -10.85 -10.79 5.67
C TYR A 224 -10.74 -9.28 5.36
N LEU A 225 -9.63 -8.86 4.76
CA LEU A 225 -9.38 -7.46 4.39
C LEU A 225 -10.03 -7.07 3.06
N LEU A 226 -10.10 -7.98 2.10
CA LEU A 226 -10.69 -7.76 0.79
C LEU A 226 -12.23 -7.84 0.84
N ASP A 227 -12.89 -7.26 -0.17
CA ASP A 227 -14.29 -7.55 -0.42
C ASP A 227 -14.49 -9.02 -0.83
N THR A 228 -15.74 -9.51 -0.70
CA THR A 228 -16.03 -10.92 -0.96
C THR A 228 -15.87 -11.29 -2.43
N GLN A 229 -16.19 -10.38 -3.35
CA GLN A 229 -16.15 -10.63 -4.79
C GLN A 229 -14.71 -10.79 -5.27
N LEU A 230 -13.82 -9.88 -4.86
CA LEU A 230 -12.40 -9.90 -5.18
C LEU A 230 -11.71 -11.11 -4.53
N ALA A 231 -12.02 -11.40 -3.27
CA ALA A 231 -11.48 -12.58 -2.59
C ALA A 231 -11.90 -13.89 -3.28
N ASP A 232 -13.14 -13.98 -3.75
CA ASP A 232 -13.66 -15.13 -4.51
C ASP A 232 -13.03 -15.21 -5.91
N ALA A 233 -12.83 -14.07 -6.59
CA ALA A 233 -12.16 -14.02 -7.89
C ALA A 233 -10.67 -14.43 -7.82
N TYR A 234 -10.01 -14.13 -6.70
CA TYR A 234 -8.69 -14.66 -6.37
C TYR A 234 -8.70 -16.10 -5.86
N GLN A 235 -9.88 -16.72 -5.69
CA GLN A 235 -10.03 -18.09 -5.21
C GLN A 235 -9.36 -18.29 -3.84
N LEU A 236 -9.45 -17.29 -2.95
CA LEU A 236 -8.90 -17.39 -1.61
C LEU A 236 -9.79 -18.31 -0.75
N PRO A 237 -9.23 -19.37 -0.14
CA PRO A 237 -10.01 -20.34 0.62
C PRO A 237 -10.68 -19.72 1.85
N ARG A 238 -11.86 -20.27 2.19
CA ARG A 238 -12.55 -19.97 3.44
C ARG A 238 -12.02 -20.88 4.53
N HIS A 239 -11.42 -20.30 5.57
CA HIS A 239 -10.92 -21.05 6.73
C HIS A 239 -11.64 -20.63 7.99
N ALA A 240 -12.58 -21.45 8.47
CA ALA A 240 -13.39 -21.13 9.66
C ALA A 240 -12.53 -20.87 10.92
N GLY A 241 -11.48 -21.68 11.13
CA GLY A 241 -10.56 -21.51 12.26
C GLY A 241 -9.81 -20.17 12.20
N TRP A 242 -9.29 -19.79 11.04
CA TRP A 242 -8.64 -18.49 10.86
C TRP A 242 -9.61 -17.32 11.01
N GLN A 243 -10.84 -17.45 10.51
CA GLN A 243 -11.87 -16.41 10.71
C GLN A 243 -12.20 -16.20 12.20
N ALA A 244 -12.29 -17.29 12.97
CA ALA A 244 -12.48 -17.19 14.41
C ALA A 244 -11.28 -16.49 15.09
N ALA A 245 -10.04 -16.88 14.73
CA ALA A 245 -8.83 -16.25 15.24
C ALA A 245 -8.76 -14.75 14.91
N LEU A 246 -9.18 -14.33 13.70
CA LEU A 246 -9.20 -12.92 13.31
C LEU A 246 -10.24 -12.10 14.09
N ARG A 247 -11.39 -12.67 14.45
CA ARG A 247 -12.36 -12.00 15.33
C ARG A 247 -11.80 -11.81 16.74
N VAL A 248 -11.06 -12.80 17.25
CA VAL A 248 -10.35 -12.67 18.54
C VAL A 248 -9.29 -11.57 18.46
N LEU A 249 -8.47 -11.57 17.41
CA LEU A 249 -7.47 -10.53 17.17
C LEU A 249 -8.12 -9.13 17.10
N HIS A 250 -9.21 -8.99 16.36
CA HIS A 250 -9.97 -7.74 16.28
C HIS A 250 -10.42 -7.27 17.67
N GLY A 251 -11.00 -8.15 18.48
CA GLY A 251 -11.42 -7.84 19.84
C GLY A 251 -10.26 -7.40 20.73
N LEU A 252 -9.13 -8.10 20.67
CA LEU A 252 -7.91 -7.77 21.43
C LEU A 252 -7.33 -6.41 21.02
N ASN A 253 -7.23 -6.13 19.72
CA ASN A 253 -6.76 -4.84 19.22
C ASN A 253 -7.67 -3.69 19.65
N ARG A 254 -8.99 -3.91 19.64
CA ARG A 254 -9.97 -2.90 20.07
C ARG A 254 -9.87 -2.63 21.56
N ILE A 255 -9.78 -3.68 22.38
CA ILE A 255 -9.65 -3.56 23.84
C ILE A 255 -8.36 -2.81 24.18
N THR A 256 -7.25 -3.23 23.58
CA THR A 256 -5.95 -2.62 23.86
C THR A 256 -5.80 -1.20 23.35
N GLY A 257 -6.80 -0.66 22.63
CA GLY A 257 -6.88 0.73 22.22
C GLY A 257 -6.83 1.77 23.34
N TRP A 258 -7.14 1.41 24.59
CA TRP A 258 -7.02 2.31 25.74
C TRP A 258 -5.62 2.91 25.89
N ARG A 259 -4.57 2.19 25.44
CA ARG A 259 -3.18 2.66 25.49
C ARG A 259 -2.94 3.91 24.63
N LEU A 260 -3.75 4.13 23.59
CA LEU A 260 -3.66 5.31 22.73
C LEU A 260 -4.16 6.60 23.42
N VAL A 261 -4.90 6.48 24.52
CA VAL A 261 -5.42 7.62 25.29
C VAL A 261 -4.39 8.12 26.32
N LEU A 262 -3.34 7.35 26.59
CA LEU A 262 -2.30 7.75 27.54
C LEU A 262 -1.38 8.82 26.94
N PRO A 263 -1.26 10.01 27.57
CA PRO A 263 -0.40 11.08 27.08
C PRO A 263 1.06 10.61 26.90
N GLY A 264 1.62 10.89 25.73
CA GLY A 264 3.02 10.57 25.41
C GLY A 264 3.27 9.12 24.94
N LEU A 265 2.42 8.16 25.29
CA LEU A 265 2.61 6.75 24.90
C LEU A 265 2.57 6.57 23.38
N GLY A 266 1.64 7.23 22.69
CA GLY A 266 1.57 7.17 21.23
C GLY A 266 2.81 7.71 20.51
N ARG A 267 3.57 8.65 21.11
CA ARG A 267 4.84 9.13 20.52
C ARG A 267 5.96 8.10 20.72
N LEU A 268 6.00 7.45 21.88
CA LEU A 268 6.94 6.36 22.14
C LEU A 268 6.67 5.16 21.22
N GLU A 269 5.41 4.76 21.08
CA GLU A 269 5.00 3.69 20.15
C GLU A 269 5.41 4.02 18.72
N ALA A 270 5.23 5.27 18.28
CA ALA A 270 5.69 5.71 16.95
C ALA A 270 7.22 5.62 16.78
N GLN A 271 8.00 5.96 17.81
CA GLN A 271 9.47 5.84 17.76
C GLN A 271 9.93 4.38 17.70
N LEU A 272 9.32 3.51 18.54
CA LEU A 272 9.59 2.07 18.52
C LEU A 272 9.18 1.43 17.20
N GLY A 273 8.03 1.83 16.66
CA GLY A 273 7.54 1.38 15.37
C GLY A 273 8.42 1.84 14.22
N ALA A 274 8.92 3.08 14.22
CA ALA A 274 9.89 3.56 13.24
C ALA A 274 11.17 2.73 13.26
N ALA A 275 11.74 2.49 14.45
CA ALA A 275 12.95 1.67 14.60
C ALA A 275 12.72 0.22 14.15
N PHE A 276 11.55 -0.35 14.45
CA PHE A 276 11.16 -1.68 13.98
C PHE A 276 11.03 -1.72 12.46
N PHE A 277 10.38 -0.73 11.85
CA PHE A 277 10.16 -0.68 10.40
C PHE A 277 11.48 -0.53 9.64
N GLU A 278 12.37 0.35 10.09
CA GLU A 278 13.71 0.51 9.52
C GLU A 278 14.53 -0.79 9.59
N ARG A 279 14.51 -1.49 10.73
CA ARG A 279 15.19 -2.78 10.88
C ARG A 279 14.62 -3.84 9.95
N LEU A 280 13.29 -3.90 9.82
CA LEU A 280 12.61 -4.84 8.94
C LEU A 280 12.99 -4.60 7.47
N ILE A 281 13.06 -3.34 7.04
CA ILE A 281 13.49 -2.97 5.68
C ILE A 281 14.96 -3.34 5.45
N ALA A 282 15.84 -2.99 6.39
CA ALA A 282 17.27 -3.30 6.27
C ALA A 282 17.53 -4.81 6.17
N TRP A 283 16.82 -5.60 6.98
CA TRP A 283 16.83 -7.06 6.93
C TRP A 283 16.35 -7.58 5.56
N GLY A 284 15.20 -7.07 5.09
CA GLY A 284 14.59 -7.50 3.83
C GLY A 284 15.39 -7.19 2.57
N LEU A 285 16.13 -6.08 2.57
CA LEU A 285 17.03 -5.71 1.48
C LEU A 285 18.42 -6.35 1.60
N ALA A 286 18.70 -7.12 2.66
CA ALA A 286 20.03 -7.62 2.98
C ALA A 286 21.11 -6.53 2.89
N SER A 287 20.78 -5.31 3.35
CA SER A 287 21.62 -4.10 3.26
C SER A 287 22.01 -3.64 1.84
N GLN A 288 21.37 -4.17 0.78
CA GLN A 288 21.57 -3.64 -0.58
C GLN A 288 20.81 -2.32 -0.77
N PRO A 289 21.36 -1.35 -1.51
CA PRO A 289 20.65 -0.12 -1.82
C PRO A 289 19.42 -0.40 -2.69
N VAL A 290 18.39 0.42 -2.51
CA VAL A 290 17.21 0.40 -3.38
C VAL A 290 17.61 0.77 -4.80
N ASP A 291 17.20 -0.06 -5.75
CA ASP A 291 17.51 0.12 -7.16
C ASP A 291 16.28 0.67 -7.90
N TYR A 292 16.22 2.00 -8.01
CA TYR A 292 15.26 2.70 -8.86
C TYR A 292 15.63 2.65 -10.35
N GLY A 293 16.68 1.91 -10.73
CA GLY A 293 17.06 1.66 -12.11
C GLY A 293 16.02 0.80 -12.84
N PHE A 294 15.76 1.14 -14.10
CA PHE A 294 14.94 0.31 -14.98
C PHE A 294 15.78 -0.89 -15.48
N LYS A 295 15.30 -2.10 -15.23
CA LYS A 295 15.84 -3.34 -15.81
C LYS A 295 14.90 -3.78 -16.92
N SER A 296 15.36 -3.75 -18.16
CA SER A 296 14.61 -4.37 -19.26
C SER A 296 14.65 -5.88 -19.11
N ALA A 297 13.51 -6.54 -19.25
CA ALA A 297 13.52 -7.96 -19.60
C ALA A 297 13.98 -8.03 -21.07
N ASN A 298 15.22 -8.44 -21.28
CA ASN A 298 15.70 -8.82 -22.62
C ASN A 298 14.92 -10.03 -23.10
#